data_AF-A0A958L3G3-F1
#
_entry.id   AF-A0A958L3G3-F1
#
_cell.length_a   1.000
_cell.length_b   1.000
_cell.length_c   1.000
_cell.angle_alpha   90.00
_cell.angle_beta   90.00
_cell.angle_gamma   90.00
#
_symmetry.space_group_name_H-M   'P 1'
#
loop_
_entity.id
_entity.type
_entity.pdbx_description
1 polymer ?
#
loop_
_entity_poly.entity_id
_entity_poly.type
_entity_poly.pdbx_seq_one_letter_code
_entity_poly.pdbx_strand_id
1 'polypeptide(L)' 'MAKAPKETTFLVSSAGTGYFYTIRRNKKKNRGDAKVALKKYDPLAGQHVLFEEKKLSPLKKKFQQTPWGPNAEQAGAE' A
#
# COMPACT_ATOMS: atom_id res chain seq x y z
N MET A 1 -25.94 17.40 -9.47
CA MET A 1 -24.50 17.44 -9.85
C MET A 1 -23.85 16.11 -9.44
N ALA A 2 -23.36 15.29 -10.37
CA ALA A 2 -22.70 14.03 -10.03
C ALA A 2 -21.30 14.27 -9.44
N LYS A 3 -20.96 13.60 -8.32
CA LYS A 3 -19.61 13.65 -7.73
C LYS A 3 -18.62 12.90 -8.63
N ALA A 4 -17.48 13.53 -8.91
CA ALA A 4 -16.42 12.89 -9.67
C ALA A 4 -15.84 11.68 -8.90
N PRO A 5 -15.51 10.57 -9.59
CA PRO A 5 -14.90 9.41 -8.95
C PRO A 5 -13.51 9.76 -8.40
N LYS A 6 -13.28 9.35 -7.15
CA LYS A 6 -12.01 9.53 -6.43
C LYS A 6 -11.35 8.18 -6.23
N GLU A 7 -10.08 8.08 -6.57
CA GLU A 7 -9.26 6.89 -6.37
C GLU A 7 -8.42 7.06 -5.11
N THR A 8 -8.32 5.98 -4.33
CA THR A 8 -7.48 5.95 -3.13
C THR A 8 -6.18 5.24 -3.48
N THR A 9 -5.07 5.93 -3.26
CA THR A 9 -3.72 5.45 -3.53
C THR A 9 -2.93 5.45 -2.23
N PHE A 10 -2.03 4.49 -2.07
CA PHE A 10 -1.16 4.35 -0.92
C PHE A 10 0.28 4.72 -1.28
N LEU A 11 0.89 5.51 -0.41
CA LEU A 11 2.25 6.00 -0.52
C LEU A 11 3.06 5.39 0.60
N VAL A 12 4.05 4.57 0.27
CA VAL A 12 4.88 3.85 1.25
C VAL A 12 6.22 4.56 1.40
N SER A 13 6.67 4.70 2.64
CA SER A 13 7.97 5.28 2.95
C SER A 13 9.11 4.47 2.33
N SER A 14 10.01 5.14 1.61
CA SER A 14 11.21 4.50 1.05
C SER A 14 12.27 4.17 2.12
N ALA A 15 12.11 4.69 3.35
CA ALA A 15 12.99 4.39 4.48
C ALA A 15 12.78 2.99 5.10
N GLY A 16 11.82 2.20 4.60
CA GLY A 16 11.59 0.83 5.08
C GLY A 16 10.94 0.72 6.46
N THR A 17 10.48 1.84 7.03
CA THR A 17 9.80 1.90 8.34
C THR A 17 8.41 1.24 8.35
N GLY A 18 7.84 0.96 7.18
CA GLY A 18 6.48 0.46 7.03
C GLY A 18 5.40 1.53 7.20
N TYR A 19 5.76 2.79 7.45
CA TYR A 19 4.80 3.89 7.49
C TYR A 19 4.26 4.20 6.09
N PHE A 20 2.96 4.49 5.99
CA PHE A 20 2.32 4.83 4.74
C PHE A 20 1.29 5.95 4.89
N TYR A 21 1.15 6.74 3.83
CA TYR A 21 0.08 7.71 3.68
C TYR A 21 -0.99 7.19 2.74
N THR A 22 -2.22 7.63 2.99
CA THR A 22 -3.34 7.40 2.09
C THR A 22 -3.74 8.72 1.44
N ILE A 23 -3.78 8.75 0.12
CA ILE A 23 -4.19 9.94 -0.64
C ILE A 23 -5.43 9.61 -1.48
N ARG A 24 -6.36 10.56 -1.55
CA ARG A 24 -7.56 10.47 -2.40
C ARG A 24 -7.41 11.44 -3.55
N ARG A 25 -7.45 10.95 -4.79
CA ARG A 25 -7.17 11.74 -5.99
C ARG A 25 -8.28 11.60 -7.02
N ASN A 26 -8.55 12.67 -7.78
CA ASN A 26 -9.58 12.66 -8.80
C ASN A 26 -9.01 12.10 -10.11
N LYS A 27 -9.48 10.94 -10.55
CA LYS A 27 -8.98 10.25 -11.75
C LYS A 27 -8.99 11.11 -13.02
N LYS A 28 -10.05 11.91 -13.21
CA LYS A 28 -10.21 12.78 -14.40
C LYS A 28 -9.20 13.93 -14.47
N LYS A 29 -8.81 14.51 -13.33
CA LYS A 29 -7.86 15.64 -13.25
C LYS A 29 -6.41 15.17 -13.25
N ASN A 30 -6.18 13.97 -12.71
CA ASN A 30 -4.85 13.40 -12.53
C ASN A 30 -4.52 12.38 -13.65
N ARG A 31 -5.02 12.57 -14.87
CA ARG A 31 -4.77 11.72 -16.07
C ARG A 31 -3.31 11.71 -16.58
N GLY A 32 -2.36 12.12 -15.74
CA GLY A 32 -0.96 11.83 -15.97
C GLY A 32 -0.60 10.61 -15.12
N ASP A 33 -0.46 9.45 -15.76
CA ASP A 33 -0.06 8.15 -15.19
C ASP A 33 1.37 8.15 -14.59
N ALA A 34 1.89 9.30 -14.20
CA ALA A 34 3.15 9.43 -13.50
C ALA A 34 3.00 8.85 -12.10
N LYS A 35 3.76 7.79 -11.81
CA LYS A 35 3.94 7.25 -10.45
C LYS A 35 4.29 8.40 -9.52
N VAL A 36 3.54 8.53 -8.44
CA VAL A 36 3.71 9.69 -7.57
C VAL A 36 4.71 9.40 -6.49
N ALA A 37 5.83 10.11 -6.58
CA ALA A 37 6.86 10.20 -5.56
C ALA A 37 6.73 11.56 -4.87
N LEU A 38 6.49 11.57 -3.57
CA LEU A 38 6.39 12.80 -2.78
C LEU A 38 7.36 12.74 -1.60
N LYS A 39 8.10 13.82 -1.37
CA LYS A 39 8.85 13.96 -0.11
C LYS A 39 7.87 14.32 1.00
N LYS A 40 7.74 13.44 1.99
CA LYS A 40 6.93 13.67 3.19
C LYS A 40 7.69 13.26 4.43
N TYR A 41 7.25 13.79 5.57
CA TYR A 41 7.79 13.40 6.86
C TYR A 41 7.42 11.95 7.17
N ASP A 42 8.40 11.16 7.61
CA ASP A 42 8.16 9.85 8.19
C ASP A 42 8.37 9.95 9.71
N PRO A 43 7.31 9.78 10.53
CA PRO A 43 7.42 9.91 11.98
C PRO A 43 8.27 8.82 12.64
N LEU A 44 8.47 7.68 11.98
CA LEU A 44 9.31 6.60 12.48
C LEU A 44 10.79 6.81 12.13
N ALA A 45 11.08 7.42 10.98
CA ALA A 45 12.45 7.76 10.58
C ALA A 45 12.90 9.13 11.14
N GLY A 46 11.97 9.98 11.56
CA GLY A 46 12.26 11.32 12.08
C GLY A 46 12.70 12.33 11.02
N GLN A 47 12.48 12.05 9.74
CA GLN A 47 12.98 12.87 8.63
C GLN A 47 12.06 12.86 7.42
N HIS A 48 12.26 13.82 6.50
CA HIS A 48 11.53 13.86 5.23
C HIS A 48 12.17 12.90 4.23
N VAL A 49 11.39 11.88 3.85
CA VAL A 49 11.83 10.84 2.95
C VAL A 49 10.93 10.80 1.72
N LEU A 50 11.44 10.17 0.66
CA LEU A 50 10.64 9.92 -0.53
C LEU A 50 9.60 8.85 -0.20
N PHE A 51 8.33 9.14 -0.50
CA PHE A 51 7.24 8.18 -0.44
C PHE A 51 6.84 7.81 -1.85
N GLU A 52 6.78 6.50 -2.13
CA GLU A 52 6.46 5.96 -3.44
C GLU A 52 5.09 5.27 -3.46
N GLU A 53 4.42 5.35 -4.61
CA GLU A 53 3.15 4.67 -4.83
C GLU A 53 3.31 3.15 -4.88
N LYS A 54 2.70 2.45 -3.92
CA LYS A 54 2.61 0.98 -3.90
C LYS A 54 1.16 0.55 -3.76
N LYS A 55 0.73 -0.40 -4.60
CA LYS A 55 -0.54 -1.11 -4.40
C LYS A 55 -0.40 -2.01 -3.17
N LEU A 56 -1.36 -1.94 -2.24
CA LEU A 56 -1.40 -2.72 -0.99
C LEU A 56 -1.63 -4.24 -1.19
N SER A 57 -1.91 -4.67 -2.42
CA SER A 57 -2.19 -6.08 -2.78
C SER A 57 -1.17 -7.12 -2.29
N PRO A 58 0.17 -6.87 -2.26
CA PRO A 58 1.13 -7.88 -1.84
C PRO A 58 1.29 -8.00 -0.31
N LEU A 59 0.82 -7.03 0.49
CA LEU A 59 0.95 -7.05 1.95
C LEU A 59 -0.07 -7.98 2.63
N LYS A 60 -1.20 -8.27 1.97
CA LYS A 60 -2.24 -9.18 2.48
C LYS A 60 -1.77 -10.65 2.51
N LYS A 61 -0.84 -11.04 1.63
CA LYS A 61 -0.31 -12.41 1.53
C LYS A 61 0.61 -12.79 2.70
N LYS A 62 1.36 -11.82 3.25
CA LYS A 62 2.28 -12.07 4.38
C LYS A 62 1.56 -12.37 5.69
N PHE A 63 0.32 -11.90 5.84
CA PHE A 63 -0.49 -12.11 7.05
C PHE A 63 -1.28 -13.43 7.05
N GLN A 64 -1.27 -14.19 5.94
CA GLN A 64 -2.05 -15.43 5.77
C GLN A 64 -1.25 -16.71 6.02
N GLN A 65 0.00 -16.60 6.51
CA GLN A 65 0.88 -17.74 6.80
C GLN A 65 1.01 -17.95 8.31
N THR A 66 -0.10 -18.12 9.02
CA THR A 66 -0.06 -18.62 10.41
C THR A 66 -0.29 -20.13 10.40
N PRO A 67 0.47 -20.93 11.17
CA PRO A 67 0.32 -22.39 11.25
C PRO A 67 -1.00 -22.84 11.91
N TRP A 68 -1.86 -21.89 12.31
CA TRP A 68 -3.18 -22.18 12.87
C TRP A 68 -4.28 -21.49 12.07
N GLY A 69 -4.44 -21.98 10.84
CA GLY A 69 -5.52 -21.69 9.88
C GLY A 69 -5.67 -22.91 8.96
N PRO A 70 -6.83 -23.10 8.29
CA PRO A 70 -7.39 -24.40 7.87
C PRO A 70 -6.71 -25.08 6.66
N ASN A 71 -5.38 -25.07 6.59
CA ASN A 71 -4.62 -25.74 5.54
C ASN A 71 -3.59 -26.72 6.13
N ALA A 72 -3.95 -27.37 7.24
CA ALA A 72 -3.14 -28.37 7.93
C ALA A 72 -3.57 -29.83 7.63
N GLU A 73 -4.43 -30.07 6.65
CA GLU A 73 -5.04 -31.39 6.43
C GLU A 73 -4.81 -31.98 5.02
N GLN A 74 -3.69 -31.67 4.36
CA GLN A 74 -3.37 -32.30 3.05
C GLN A 74 -1.88 -32.60 2.83
N ALA A 75 -1.09 -32.79 3.88
CA ALA A 75 0.29 -33.29 3.77
C ALA A 75 0.47 -34.55 4.62
N GLY A 76 -0.16 -35.64 4.20
CA GLY A 76 -0.04 -36.94 4.89
C GLY A 76 -1.05 -37.97 4.42
N ALA A 77 -1.01 -38.35 3.14
CA ALA A 77 -1.60 -39.60 2.63
C ALA A 77 -1.07 -39.91 1.23
N GLU A 78 0.17 -40.40 1.15
CA GLU A 78 0.59 -41.63 0.45
C GLU A 78 2.05 -41.94 0.78
#